data_AF-A0AAP2CF93-F1
#
_entry.id   AF-A0AAP2CF93-F1
#
_cell.length_a   1.000
_cell.length_b   1.000
_cell.length_c   1.000
_cell.angle_alpha   90.00
_cell.angle_beta   90.00
_cell.angle_gamma   90.00
#
_symmetry.space_group_name_H-M   'P 1'
#
loop_
_entity.id
_entity.type
_entity.pdbx_description
1 polymer ?
#
loop_
_entity_poly.entity_id
_entity_poly.type
_entity_poly.pdbx_seq_one_letter_code
_entity_poly.pdbx_strand_id
1 'polypeptide(L)'
;MKAIFLVLLPISLLQTELLGKWQLVSFEAFSSIISSPRYFEASDEERIRVENTFQMVLDNTYYHFDKDTVIFSDYKENQIFEKMGRWHVKSDTLYINDLSKIKTYKFFIKKVNSDSLVMNLIHRNGDVSKNDMVFVKNKEH
;
A
#
# COMPACT_ATOMS: atom_id res chain seq x y z
N MET A 1 -9.12 -12.72 -38.82
CA MET A 1 -8.96 -11.48 -38.01
C MET A 1 -9.10 -11.86 -36.55
N LYS A 2 -8.06 -11.70 -35.73
CA LYS A 2 -8.15 -11.92 -34.27
C LYS A 2 -8.65 -10.63 -33.63
N ALA A 3 -9.89 -10.63 -33.14
CA ALA A 3 -10.40 -9.52 -32.34
C ALA A 3 -9.68 -9.54 -30.98
N ILE A 4 -8.91 -8.49 -30.70
CA ILE A 4 -8.36 -8.25 -29.37
C ILE A 4 -9.48 -7.56 -28.58
N PHE A 5 -10.09 -8.29 -27.64
CA PHE A 5 -11.02 -7.71 -26.68
C PHE A 5 -10.22 -6.97 -25.62
N LEU A 6 -10.21 -5.63 -25.70
CA LEU A 6 -9.67 -4.76 -24.66
C LEU A 6 -10.74 -4.64 -23.57
N VAL A 7 -10.59 -5.41 -22.49
CA VAL A 7 -11.52 -5.35 -21.35
C VAL A 7 -11.23 -4.07 -20.58
N LEU A 8 -11.97 -3.00 -20.88
CA LEU A 8 -12.07 -1.83 -20.01
C LEU A 8 -12.90 -2.24 -18.79
N LEU A 9 -12.23 -2.51 -17.67
CA LEU A 9 -12.92 -2.63 -16.38
C LEU A 9 -13.58 -1.28 -16.06
N PRO A 10 -14.90 -1.23 -15.79
CA PRO A 10 -15.54 0.00 -15.39
C PRO A 10 -14.99 0.44 -14.03
N ILE A 11 -14.60 1.71 -13.92
CA ILE A 11 -13.96 2.32 -12.74
C ILE A 11 -14.78 2.07 -11.45
N SER A 12 -16.11 1.96 -11.57
CA SER A 12 -17.01 1.65 -10.45
C SER A 12 -16.74 0.27 -9.82
N LEU A 13 -16.35 -0.73 -10.62
CA LEU A 13 -16.06 -2.08 -10.12
C LEU A 13 -14.81 -2.06 -9.22
N LEU A 14 -13.78 -1.33 -9.66
CA LEU A 14 -12.52 -1.23 -8.93
C LEU A 14 -12.69 -0.54 -7.57
N GLN A 15 -13.57 0.46 -7.51
CA GLN A 15 -13.94 1.12 -6.27
C GLN A 15 -14.66 0.17 -5.30
N THR A 16 -15.56 -0.68 -5.81
CA THR A 16 -16.26 -1.66 -4.95
C THR A 16 -15.35 -2.75 -4.39
N GLU A 17 -14.34 -3.19 -5.16
CA GLU A 17 -13.42 -4.24 -4.70
C GLU A 17 -12.53 -3.77 -3.54
N LEU A 18 -12.17 -2.48 -3.51
CA LEU A 18 -11.36 -1.87 -2.46
C LEU A 18 -12.08 -1.76 -1.10
N LEU A 19 -13.41 -1.81 -1.04
CA LEU A 19 -14.14 -1.66 0.22
C LEU A 19 -13.73 -2.73 1.25
N GLY A 20 -13.64 -2.34 2.52
CA GLY A 20 -13.24 -3.18 3.64
C GLY A 20 -11.81 -2.93 4.13
N LYS A 21 -11.33 -3.82 5.02
CA LYS A 21 -10.03 -3.70 5.69
C LYS A 21 -8.97 -4.53 4.97
N TRP A 22 -7.80 -3.92 4.76
CA TRP A 22 -6.64 -4.45 4.06
C TRP A 22 -5.42 -4.34 4.95
N GLN A 23 -4.77 -5.47 5.24
CA GLN A 23 -3.55 -5.55 6.04
C GLN A 23 -2.35 -5.75 5.14
N LEU A 24 -1.27 -4.99 5.34
CA LEU A 24 0.00 -5.22 4.65
C LEU A 24 0.59 -6.55 5.11
N VAL A 25 0.94 -7.42 4.16
CA VAL A 25 1.58 -8.71 4.46
C VAL A 25 2.96 -8.85 3.84
N SER A 26 3.28 -8.02 2.85
CA SER A 26 4.60 -8.03 2.22
C SER A 26 4.90 -6.67 1.58
N PHE A 27 6.17 -6.27 1.66
CA PHE A 27 6.69 -5.12 0.95
C PHE A 27 8.07 -5.45 0.36
N GLU A 28 8.16 -5.46 -0.97
CA GLU A 28 9.38 -5.86 -1.70
C GLU A 28 10.61 -4.99 -1.38
N ALA A 29 10.40 -3.74 -0.96
CA ALA A 29 11.49 -2.88 -0.51
C ALA A 29 12.20 -3.46 0.73
N PHE A 30 11.48 -4.13 1.64
CA PHE A 30 12.07 -4.78 2.80
C PHE A 30 12.95 -5.95 2.38
N SER A 31 12.45 -6.80 1.48
CA SER A 31 13.21 -7.90 0.89
C SER A 31 14.47 -7.41 0.15
N SER A 32 14.37 -6.28 -0.55
CA SER A 32 15.51 -5.66 -1.25
C SER A 32 16.57 -5.13 -0.28
N ILE A 33 16.16 -4.59 0.88
CA ILE A 33 17.09 -4.11 1.89
C ILE A 33 17.82 -5.27 2.56
N ILE A 34 17.12 -6.31 3.03
CA ILE A 34 17.73 -7.46 3.71
C ILE A 34 18.67 -8.28 2.82
N SER A 35 18.51 -8.18 1.49
CA SER A 35 19.38 -8.83 0.52
C SER A 35 20.52 -7.95 0.01
N SER A 36 20.62 -6.70 0.49
CA SER A 36 21.64 -5.75 0.03
C SER A 36 23.00 -5.99 0.70
N PRO A 37 24.13 -5.67 0.03
CA PRO A 37 25.46 -5.73 0.65
C PRO A 37 25.56 -4.93 1.95
N ARG A 38 24.93 -3.75 1.97
CA ARG A 38 24.89 -2.87 3.15
C ARG A 38 24.27 -3.56 4.38
N TYR A 39 23.29 -4.43 4.17
CA TYR A 39 22.68 -5.18 5.27
C TYR A 39 23.66 -6.21 5.85
N PHE A 40 24.41 -6.91 4.99
CA PHE A 40 25.42 -7.88 5.42
C PHE A 40 26.65 -7.24 6.08
N GLU A 41 26.98 -6.01 5.70
CA GLU A 41 28.07 -5.23 6.30
C GLU A 41 27.67 -4.57 7.62
N ALA A 42 26.37 -4.52 7.95
CA ALA A 42 25.88 -3.89 9.17
C ALA A 42 26.16 -4.73 10.43
N SER A 43 26.28 -4.05 11.57
CA SER A 43 26.38 -4.70 12.87
C SER A 43 25.13 -5.54 13.18
N ASP A 44 25.26 -6.54 14.06
CA ASP A 44 24.13 -7.38 14.47
C ASP A 44 23.00 -6.51 15.06
N GLU A 45 23.34 -5.50 15.85
CA GLU A 45 22.33 -4.60 16.43
C GLU A 45 21.57 -3.80 15.38
N GLU A 46 22.25 -3.32 14.33
CA GLU A 46 21.61 -2.60 13.23
C GLU A 46 20.66 -3.51 12.45
N ARG A 47 21.08 -4.75 12.18
CA ARG A 47 20.24 -5.76 11.51
C ARG A 47 18.97 -6.04 12.31
N ILE A 48 19.11 -6.31 13.61
CA ILE A 48 17.98 -6.52 14.52
C ILE A 48 17.04 -5.30 14.53
N ARG A 49 17.58 -4.07 14.60
CA ARG A 49 16.76 -2.85 14.56
C ARG A 49 15.96 -2.71 13.26
N VAL A 50 16.58 -3.02 12.12
CA VAL A 50 15.94 -2.99 10.81
C VAL A 50 14.84 -4.03 10.72
N GLU A 51 15.11 -5.28 11.10
CA GLU A 51 14.13 -6.37 11.07
C GLU A 51 12.93 -6.07 11.99
N ASN A 52 13.17 -5.59 13.21
CA ASN A 52 12.10 -5.18 14.13
C ASN A 52 11.25 -4.04 13.56
N THR A 53 11.88 -3.09 12.87
CA THR A 53 11.14 -1.99 12.22
C THR A 53 10.27 -2.52 11.09
N PHE A 54 10.79 -3.44 10.26
CA PHE A 54 10.02 -4.04 9.17
C PHE A 54 8.83 -4.83 9.71
N GLN A 55 9.05 -5.65 10.75
CA GLN A 55 7.98 -6.42 11.38
C GLN A 55 6.89 -5.51 11.95
N MET A 56 7.28 -4.46 12.68
CA MET A 56 6.34 -3.47 13.21
C MET A 56 5.52 -2.81 12.09
N VAL A 57 6.14 -2.47 10.95
CA VAL A 57 5.42 -1.88 9.81
C VAL A 57 4.46 -2.91 9.20
N LEU A 58 4.86 -4.16 9.01
CA LEU A 58 3.97 -5.21 8.48
C LEU A 58 2.76 -5.45 9.38
N ASP A 59 2.98 -5.54 10.69
CA ASP A 59 1.93 -5.85 11.66
C ASP A 59 0.89 -4.72 11.80
N ASN A 60 1.32 -3.48 11.60
CA ASN A 60 0.48 -2.32 11.91
C ASN A 60 0.03 -1.54 10.67
N THR A 61 0.53 -1.86 9.47
CA THR A 61 0.13 -1.13 8.26
C THR A 61 -1.17 -1.66 7.68
N TYR A 62 -2.21 -0.84 7.68
CA TYR A 62 -3.51 -1.19 7.14
C TYR A 62 -4.24 -0.03 6.47
N TYR A 63 -5.23 -0.36 5.64
CA TYR A 63 -6.23 0.55 5.09
C TYR A 63 -7.64 -0.02 5.31
N HIS A 64 -8.59 0.81 5.73
CA HIS A 64 -10.00 0.46 5.84
C HIS A 64 -10.81 1.46 5.00
N PHE A 65 -11.27 1.01 3.84
CA PHE A 65 -12.05 1.81 2.91
C PHE A 65 -13.55 1.63 3.17
N ASP A 66 -14.27 2.71 3.42
CA ASP A 66 -15.72 2.76 3.54
C ASP A 66 -16.27 3.93 2.72
N LYS A 67 -17.22 3.68 1.82
CA LYS A 67 -17.81 4.69 0.91
C LYS A 67 -16.75 5.60 0.26
N ASP A 68 -16.59 6.81 0.76
CA ASP A 68 -15.61 7.82 0.31
C ASP A 68 -14.58 8.20 1.39
N THR A 69 -14.60 7.52 2.54
CA THR A 69 -13.64 7.66 3.64
C THR A 69 -12.69 6.46 3.71
N VAL A 70 -11.47 6.72 4.18
CA VAL A 70 -10.50 5.68 4.47
C VAL A 70 -9.84 5.96 5.81
N ILE A 71 -9.77 4.95 6.67
CA ILE A 71 -8.93 4.95 7.87
C ILE A 71 -7.66 4.20 7.52
N PHE A 72 -6.50 4.75 7.84
CA PHE A 72 -5.22 4.15 7.47
C PHE A 72 -4.12 4.47 8.47
N SER A 73 -3.17 3.56 8.59
CA SER A 73 -1.95 3.74 9.37
C SER A 73 -0.89 4.53 8.59
N ASP A 74 -0.17 5.41 9.26
CA ASP A 74 1.02 6.10 8.74
C ASP A 74 2.18 5.84 9.70
N TYR A 75 3.27 5.28 9.18
CA TYR A 75 4.49 5.10 9.94
C TYR A 75 5.35 6.37 9.83
N LYS A 76 5.68 6.97 10.98
CA LYS A 76 6.56 8.16 11.07
C LYS A 76 7.33 8.14 12.39
N GLU A 77 8.61 8.49 12.36
CA GLU A 77 9.43 8.66 13.58
C GLU A 77 9.36 7.45 14.54
N ASN A 78 9.47 6.24 14.00
CA ASN A 78 9.36 4.98 14.75
C ASN A 78 8.01 4.73 15.44
N GLN A 79 6.95 5.42 15.02
CA GLN A 79 5.60 5.27 15.57
C GLN A 79 4.58 5.06 14.46
N ILE A 80 3.50 4.35 14.79
CA ILE A 80 2.35 4.15 13.92
C ILE A 80 1.24 5.09 14.38
N PHE A 81 0.71 5.87 13.43
CA PHE A 81 -0.42 6.77 13.67
C PHE A 81 -1.60 6.34 12.83
N GLU A 82 -2.79 6.27 13.44
CA GLU A 82 -4.03 6.15 12.69
C GLU A 82 -4.45 7.51 12.13
N LYS A 83 -4.92 7.50 10.89
CA LYS A 83 -5.38 8.68 10.17
C LYS A 83 -6.68 8.40 9.45
N MET A 84 -7.34 9.49 9.08
CA MET A 84 -8.53 9.46 8.25
C MET A 84 -8.32 10.31 6.99
N GLY A 85 -8.83 9.82 5.86
CA GLY A 85 -8.74 10.48 4.57
C GLY A 85 -10.02 10.36 3.76
N ARG A 86 -10.11 11.16 2.70
CA ARG A 86 -11.04 10.90 1.58
C ARG A 86 -10.29 10.16 0.49
N TRP A 87 -10.93 9.21 -0.16
CA TRP A 87 -10.29 8.46 -1.24
C TRP A 87 -11.14 8.40 -2.50
N HIS A 88 -10.47 8.21 -3.62
CA HIS A 88 -11.09 7.88 -4.89
C HIS A 88 -10.10 7.18 -5.80
N VAL A 89 -10.61 6.52 -6.82
CA VAL A 89 -9.81 5.91 -7.88
C VAL A 89 -10.05 6.69 -9.17
N LYS A 90 -8.96 7.00 -9.88
CA LYS A 90 -9.02 7.49 -11.26
C LYS A 90 -8.13 6.62 -12.12
N SER A 91 -8.74 5.92 -13.06
CA SER A 91 -8.10 4.87 -13.87
C SER A 91 -7.51 3.77 -12.97
N ASP A 92 -6.19 3.63 -12.93
CA ASP A 92 -5.42 2.65 -12.15
C ASP A 92 -4.81 3.27 -10.88
N THR A 93 -5.12 4.53 -10.58
CA THR A 93 -4.47 5.25 -9.49
C THR A 93 -5.45 5.49 -8.35
N LEU A 94 -5.08 5.01 -7.15
CA LEU A 94 -5.71 5.35 -5.89
C LEU A 94 -5.16 6.69 -5.39
N TYR A 95 -6.07 7.58 -5.02
CA TYR A 95 -5.77 8.84 -4.36
C TYR A 95 -6.34 8.82 -2.95
N ILE A 96 -5.52 9.12 -1.95
CA ILE A 96 -5.95 9.32 -0.56
C ILE A 96 -5.56 10.74 -0.14
N ASN A 97 -6.55 11.58 0.10
CA ASN A 97 -6.38 12.92 0.65
C ASN A 97 -6.46 12.81 2.18
N ASP A 98 -5.34 13.06 2.86
CA ASP A 98 -5.26 13.09 4.32
C ASP A 98 -6.13 14.23 4.85
N LEU A 99 -7.06 13.97 5.76
CA LEU A 99 -7.93 15.01 6.32
C LEU A 99 -7.23 15.84 7.40
N SER A 100 -6.12 15.34 7.96
CA SER A 100 -5.36 16.03 8.99
C SER A 100 -4.30 16.99 8.42
N LYS A 101 -3.96 16.86 7.13
CA LYS A 101 -2.85 17.56 6.48
C LYS A 101 -3.17 17.84 5.01
N ILE A 102 -2.58 18.91 4.45
CA ILE A 102 -2.64 19.17 3.00
C ILE A 102 -1.66 18.22 2.28
N LYS A 103 -1.98 16.93 2.25
CA LYS A 103 -1.17 15.86 1.64
C LYS A 103 -2.07 14.85 0.93
N THR A 104 -1.72 14.54 -0.32
CA THR A 104 -2.33 13.45 -1.09
C THR A 104 -1.32 12.33 -1.26
N TYR A 105 -1.69 11.13 -0.84
CA TYR A 105 -0.99 9.89 -1.15
C TYR A 105 -1.52 9.35 -2.48
N LYS A 106 -0.63 8.84 -3.32
CA LYS A 106 -0.97 8.29 -4.62
C LYS A 106 -0.38 6.89 -4.74
N PHE A 107 -1.18 5.94 -5.18
CA PHE A 107 -0.75 4.57 -5.39
C PHE A 107 -1.23 4.07 -6.74
N PHE A 108 -0.33 3.42 -7.49
CA PHE A 108 -0.69 2.66 -8.66
C PHE A 108 -1.22 1.31 -8.22
N ILE A 109 -2.45 0.97 -8.62
CA ILE A 109 -3.12 -0.30 -8.31
C ILE A 109 -2.73 -1.29 -9.40
N LYS A 110 -1.77 -2.15 -9.09
CA LYS A 110 -1.29 -3.19 -10.00
C LYS A 110 -2.29 -4.34 -10.11
N LYS A 111 -2.95 -4.67 -8.99
CA LYS A 111 -3.96 -5.73 -8.90
C LYS A 111 -4.89 -5.48 -7.73
N VAL A 112 -6.17 -5.77 -7.89
CA VAL A 112 -7.13 -5.88 -6.79
C VAL A 112 -8.12 -7.01 -7.12
N ASN A 113 -8.52 -7.77 -6.11
CA ASN A 113 -9.59 -8.76 -6.17
C ASN A 113 -10.20 -8.99 -4.76
N SER A 114 -10.96 -10.06 -4.55
CA SER A 114 -11.63 -10.35 -3.27
C SER A 114 -10.70 -10.50 -2.06
N ASP A 115 -9.43 -10.86 -2.28
CA ASP A 115 -8.53 -11.31 -1.21
C ASP A 115 -7.19 -10.58 -1.20
N SER A 116 -6.80 -9.97 -2.32
CA SER A 116 -5.48 -9.38 -2.51
C SER A 116 -5.55 -8.01 -3.18
N LEU A 117 -4.78 -7.06 -2.64
CA LEU A 117 -4.55 -5.73 -3.20
C LEU A 117 -3.03 -5.55 -3.33
N VAL A 118 -2.56 -5.26 -4.54
CA VAL A 118 -1.15 -5.00 -4.84
C VAL A 118 -1.01 -3.59 -5.35
N MET A 119 -0.18 -2.80 -4.65
CA MET A 119 0.01 -1.39 -4.94
C MET A 119 1.49 -1.01 -5.01
N ASN A 120 1.79 -0.01 -5.84
CA ASN A 120 3.07 0.67 -5.85
C ASN A 120 2.88 2.13 -5.46
N LEU A 121 3.78 2.68 -4.66
CA LEU A 121 3.77 4.11 -4.32
C LEU A 121 4.05 4.95 -5.57
N ILE A 122 3.28 6.01 -5.77
CA ILE A 122 3.60 7.05 -6.76
C ILE A 122 4.23 8.23 -6.02
N HIS A 123 5.48 8.54 -6.38
CA HIS A 123 6.26 9.61 -5.78
C HIS A 123 5.74 10.99 -6.21
N ARG A 124 6.19 12.05 -5.52
CA ARG A 124 5.76 13.43 -5.81
C ARG A 124 6.12 13.89 -7.22
N ASN A 125 7.22 13.37 -7.78
CA ASN A 125 7.66 13.65 -9.14
C ASN A 125 6.86 12.85 -10.21
N GLY A 126 5.95 11.96 -9.79
CA GLY A 126 5.13 11.14 -10.68
C GLY A 126 5.67 9.74 -10.93
N ASP A 127 6.88 9.42 -10.47
CA ASP A 127 7.47 8.10 -10.69
C ASP A 127 6.75 7.03 -9.87
N VAL A 128 6.52 5.88 -10.49
CA VAL A 128 5.97 4.69 -9.81
C VAL A 128 7.13 3.89 -9.22
N SER A 129 7.08 3.64 -7.91
CA SER A 129 8.01 2.74 -7.22
C SER A 129 7.96 1.36 -7.86
N LYS A 130 9.12 0.71 -7.96
CA LYS A 130 9.21 -0.67 -8.47
C LYS A 130 8.81 -1.72 -7.43
N ASN A 131 8.76 -1.35 -6.15
CA ASN A 131 8.51 -2.27 -5.06
C ASN A 131 7.02 -2.48 -4.85
N ASP A 132 6.58 -3.73 -4.92
CA ASP A 132 5.19 -4.12 -4.63
C ASP A 132 4.92 -4.08 -3.13
N MET A 133 3.83 -3.41 -2.73
CA MET A 133 3.18 -3.58 -1.44
C MET A 133 1.98 -4.50 -1.63
N VAL A 134 1.97 -5.62 -0.91
CA VAL A 134 0.92 -6.64 -1.00
C VAL A 134 0.09 -6.60 0.26
N PHE A 135 -1.21 -6.42 0.09
CA PHE A 135 -2.20 -6.42 1.15
C PHE A 135 -3.16 -7.60 0.99
N VAL A 136 -3.60 -8.12 2.13
CA VAL A 136 -4.64 -9.15 2.20
C VAL A 136 -5.87 -8.57 2.89
N LYS A 137 -7.05 -8.93 2.39
CA LYS A 137 -8.32 -8.50 2.97
C LYS A 137 -8.53 -9.18 4.32
N ASN A 138 -8.68 -8.39 5.39
CA ASN A 138 -9.04 -8.92 6.69
C ASN A 138 -10.56 -9.18 6.70
N LYS A 139 -10.93 -10.46 6.76
CA LYS A 139 -12.35 -10.90 6.72
C LYS A 139 -12.99 -10.97 8.11
N GLU A 140 -12.24 -10.71 9.16
CA GLU A 140 -12.77 -10.73 10.52
C GLU A 140 -13.44 -9.38 10.83
N HIS A 141 -14.75 -9.45 11.12
CA HIS A 141 -15.58 -8.39 11.69
C HIS A 141 -15.56 -8.48 13.22
#